data_AF-A0A2E7GYY9-F1
#
_entry.id   AF-A0A2E7GYY9-F1
#
_cell.length_a   1.000
_cell.length_b   1.000
_cell.length_c   1.000
_cell.angle_alpha   90.00
_cell.angle_beta   90.00
_cell.angle_gamma   90.00
#
_symmetry.space_group_name_H-M   'P 1'
#
loop_
_entity.id
_entity.type
_entity.pdbx_description
1 polymer ?
#
loop_
_entity_poly.entity_id
_entity_poly.type
_entity_poly.pdbx_seq_one_letter_code
_entity_poly.pdbx_strand_id
1 'polypeptide(L)'
;MKIATKNIVNTVTQTEMDAGKLSARFDVEVSNGSKVALPQAFESDVREDLIKLAVASSRANRRQAYGSRPHVGKRRPMAGMKHSVEWWGKGRGVSRILRRTGS
;
A
#
# COMPACT_ATOMS: atom_id res chain seq x y z
N MET A 1 16.81 -28.46 14.96
CA MET A 1 16.28 -29.73 14.35
C MET A 1 16.85 -29.96 12.94
N LYS A 2 16.98 -31.22 12.45
CA LYS A 2 17.34 -31.52 11.04
C LYS A 2 16.08 -31.83 10.22
N ILE A 3 15.92 -31.17 9.08
CA ILE A 3 14.75 -31.31 8.21
C ILE A 3 15.11 -31.94 6.87
N ALA A 4 14.20 -32.76 6.34
CA ALA A 4 14.32 -33.33 5.01
C ALA A 4 14.06 -32.25 3.97
N THR A 5 15.00 -32.05 3.05
CA THR A 5 14.83 -31.12 1.93
C THR A 5 14.31 -31.88 0.71
N LYS A 6 13.62 -31.16 -0.19
CA LYS A 6 13.25 -31.69 -1.51
C LYS A 6 14.01 -30.88 -2.56
N ASN A 7 14.68 -31.59 -3.46
CA ASN A 7 15.32 -31.00 -4.62
C ASN A 7 14.29 -30.96 -5.75
N ILE A 8 14.00 -29.76 -6.24
CA ILE A 8 13.03 -29.52 -7.31
C ILE A 8 13.84 -29.05 -8.53
N VAL A 9 13.78 -29.83 -9.61
CA VAL A 9 14.40 -29.48 -10.90
C VAL A 9 13.29 -29.23 -11.90
N ASN A 10 13.27 -28.02 -12.48
CA ASN A 10 12.31 -27.65 -13.52
C ASN A 10 13.01 -27.69 -14.87
N THR A 11 12.63 -28.65 -15.72
CA THR A 11 13.15 -28.80 -17.07
C THR A 11 12.18 -28.17 -18.05
N VAL A 12 12.62 -27.11 -18.72
CA VAL A 12 11.83 -26.39 -19.72
C VAL A 12 12.31 -26.79 -21.10
N THR A 13 11.48 -27.51 -21.85
CA THR A 13 11.74 -27.83 -23.25
C THR A 13 10.93 -26.89 -24.14
N GLN A 14 11.63 -26.11 -24.96
CA GLN A 14 11.02 -25.18 -25.92
C GLN A 14 11.32 -25.68 -27.33
N THR A 15 10.26 -25.84 -28.13
CA THR A 15 10.41 -26.11 -29.56
C THR A 15 10.38 -24.79 -30.32
N GLU A 16 11.47 -24.51 -31.04
CA GLU A 16 11.61 -23.34 -31.91
C GLU A 16 11.57 -23.79 -33.37
N MET A 17 10.74 -23.14 -34.20
CA MET A 17 10.86 -23.18 -35.65
C MET A 17 11.26 -21.79 -36.15
N ASP A 18 11.60 -21.70 -37.43
CA ASP A 18 12.09 -20.50 -38.13
C ASP A 18 11.19 -19.25 -37.99
N ALA A 19 9.94 -19.40 -37.54
CA ALA A 19 8.97 -18.33 -37.31
C ALA A 19 8.67 -18.01 -35.82
N GLY A 20 9.35 -18.66 -34.86
CA GLY A 20 9.21 -18.39 -33.43
C GLY A 20 8.97 -19.61 -32.54
N LYS A 21 8.73 -19.36 -31.24
CA LYS A 21 8.50 -20.38 -30.21
C LYS A 21 7.10 -20.97 -30.34
N LEU A 22 6.99 -22.28 -30.60
CA LEU A 22 5.73 -22.96 -30.91
C LEU A 22 5.06 -23.57 -29.68
N SER A 23 5.83 -24.25 -28.83
CA SER A 23 5.34 -24.78 -27.57
C SER A 23 6.44 -24.87 -26.52
N ALA A 24 6.07 -24.57 -25.27
CA ALA A 24 6.91 -24.77 -24.11
C ALA A 24 6.29 -25.87 -23.25
N ARG A 25 7.07 -26.92 -22.98
CA ARG A 25 6.71 -27.99 -22.04
C ARG A 25 7.55 -27.84 -20.78
N PHE A 26 6.88 -27.84 -19.64
CA PHE A 26 7.50 -27.75 -18.32
C PHE A 26 7.34 -29.10 -17.64
N ASP A 27 8.45 -29.80 -17.43
CA ASP A 27 8.49 -31.03 -16.65
C ASP A 27 9.16 -30.72 -15.30
N VAL A 28 8.46 -31.02 -14.20
CA VAL A 28 8.96 -30.77 -12.84
C VAL A 28 9.29 -32.11 -12.18
N GLU A 29 10.57 -32.31 -11.88
CA GLU A 29 11.05 -33.48 -11.15
C GLU A 29 11.33 -33.10 -9.69
N VAL A 30 10.82 -33.93 -8.78
CA VAL A 30 11.00 -33.76 -7.34
C VAL A 30 11.73 -34.97 -6.78
N SER A 31 12.95 -34.75 -6.30
CA SER A 31 13.76 -35.77 -5.63
C SER A 31 13.97 -35.42 -4.15
N ASN A 32 14.21 -36.43 -3.32
CA ASN A 32 14.54 -36.22 -1.91
C ASN A 32 15.99 -35.73 -1.80
N GLY A 33 16.19 -34.58 -1.15
CA GLY A 33 17.49 -34.02 -0.89
C GLY A 33 18.12 -34.50 0.43
N SER A 34 19.31 -33.98 0.73
CA SER A 34 19.99 -34.26 1.99
C SER A 34 19.33 -33.52 3.16
N LYS A 35 19.46 -34.07 4.37
CA LYS A 35 18.92 -33.42 5.58
C LYS A 35 19.76 -32.20 5.93
N VAL A 36 19.12 -31.05 6.08
CA VAL A 36 19.77 -29.77 6.44
C VAL A 36 19.37 -29.37 7.85
N ALA A 37 20.31 -28.75 8.58
CA ALA A 37 20.03 -28.20 9.91
C ALA A 37 19.22 -26.91 9.79
N LEU A 38 18.14 -26.80 10.56
CA LEU A 38 17.33 -25.60 10.60
C LEU A 38 18.13 -24.45 11.24
N PRO A 39 18.13 -23.24 10.66
CA PRO A 39 18.76 -22.07 11.29
C PRO A 39 18.11 -21.72 12.63
N GLN A 40 18.89 -21.11 13.52
CA GLN A 40 18.45 -20.70 14.86
C GLN A 40 17.23 -19.77 14.85
N ALA A 41 17.03 -18.98 13.78
CA ALA A 41 15.89 -18.08 13.63
C ALA A 41 14.53 -18.79 13.66
N PHE A 42 14.47 -20.09 13.38
CA PHE A 42 13.23 -20.87 13.43
C PHE A 42 12.91 -21.45 14.81
N GLU A 43 13.84 -21.33 15.77
CA GLU A 43 13.64 -21.78 17.15
C GLU A 43 13.13 -20.64 18.05
N SER A 44 13.06 -19.40 17.54
CA SER A 44 12.53 -18.26 18.29
C SER A 44 11.02 -18.35 18.46
N ASP A 45 10.53 -17.94 19.63
CA ASP A 45 9.10 -17.88 19.90
C ASP A 45 8.39 -16.82 19.04
N VAL A 46 7.17 -17.13 18.60
CA VAL A 46 6.40 -16.30 17.67
C VAL A 46 5.48 -15.37 18.45
N ARG A 47 5.93 -14.14 18.64
CA ARG A 47 5.17 -13.07 19.29
C ARG A 47 4.30 -12.30 18.31
N GLU A 48 3.09 -12.79 18.08
CA GLU A 48 2.15 -12.16 17.13
C GLU A 48 1.78 -10.72 17.49
N ASP A 49 1.72 -10.39 18.77
CA ASP A 49 1.45 -9.05 19.29
C ASP A 49 2.49 -8.04 18.77
N LEU A 50 3.77 -8.36 18.94
CA LEU A 50 4.88 -7.53 18.48
C LEU A 50 4.96 -7.44 16.96
N ILE A 51 4.72 -8.55 16.26
CA ILE A 51 4.73 -8.59 14.80
C ILE A 51 3.62 -7.68 14.25
N LYS A 52 2.39 -7.77 14.80
CA LYS A 52 1.27 -6.93 14.39
C LYS A 52 1.58 -5.44 14.61
N LEU A 53 2.15 -5.10 15.76
CA LEU A 53 2.55 -3.72 16.07
C LEU A 53 3.62 -3.19 15.11
N ALA A 54 4.68 -3.98 14.86
CA ALA A 54 5.78 -3.61 13.97
C ALA A 54 5.31 -3.42 12.52
N VAL A 55 4.42 -4.29 12.04
CA VAL A 55 3.84 -4.16 10.69
C VAL A 55 2.95 -2.93 10.58
N ALA A 56 2.13 -2.65 11.59
CA ALA A 56 1.25 -1.50 11.60
C ALA A 56 2.03 -0.17 11.60
N SER A 57 3.09 -0.06 12.41
CA SER A 57 3.95 1.12 12.47
C SER A 57 4.71 1.35 11.16
N SER A 58 5.28 0.29 10.58
CA SER A 58 5.96 0.36 9.28
C SER A 58 5.02 0.79 8.15
N ARG A 59 3.78 0.25 8.12
CA ARG A 59 2.76 0.65 7.14
C ARG A 59 2.32 2.10 7.31
N ALA A 60 2.18 2.57 8.56
CA ALA A 60 1.82 3.96 8.83
C ALA A 60 2.87 4.93 8.28
N ASN A 61 4.16 4.62 8.45
CA ASN A 61 5.27 5.44 7.95
C ASN A 61 5.37 5.52 6.43
N ARG A 62 4.80 4.54 5.71
CA ARG A 62 4.76 4.54 4.23
C ARG A 62 3.71 5.49 3.65
N ARG A 63 2.71 5.91 4.44
CA ARG A 63 1.62 6.74 3.93
C ARG A 63 2.11 8.15 3.59
N GLN A 64 1.74 8.63 2.40
CA GLN A 64 1.95 10.03 2.05
C GLN A 64 0.94 10.91 2.79
N ALA A 65 1.39 12.07 3.26
CA ALA A 65 0.51 13.04 3.89
C ALA A 65 -0.49 13.59 2.87
N TYR A 66 -1.77 13.60 3.24
CA TYR A 66 -2.86 14.15 2.45
C TYR A 66 -3.76 14.97 3.36
N GLY A 67 -4.49 15.94 2.79
CA GLY A 67 -5.41 16.77 3.56
C GLY A 67 -5.76 18.07 2.85
N SER A 68 -6.74 18.79 3.40
CA SER A 68 -7.10 20.13 2.93
C SER A 68 -5.98 21.14 3.23
N ARG A 69 -5.87 22.17 2.39
CA ARG A 69 -4.89 23.24 2.60
C ARG A 69 -5.08 23.90 3.97
N PRO A 70 -4.03 24.02 4.80
CA PRO A 70 -4.11 24.72 6.08
C PRO A 70 -4.36 26.22 5.85
N HIS A 71 -4.99 26.86 6.84
CA HIS A 71 -5.19 28.32 6.82
C HIS A 71 -3.86 29.02 7.14
N VAL A 72 -3.19 29.55 6.11
CA VAL A 72 -1.92 30.27 6.25
C VAL A 72 -2.13 31.74 5.86
N GLY A 73 -2.81 32.46 6.76
CA GLY A 73 -3.12 33.88 6.62
C GLY A 73 -4.03 34.22 5.43
N LYS A 74 -4.18 35.52 5.18
CA LYS A 74 -5.12 36.06 4.17
C LYS A 74 -4.78 35.65 2.73
N ARG A 75 -3.50 35.42 2.41
CA ARG A 75 -3.04 35.05 1.06
C ARG A 75 -3.18 33.56 0.74
N ARG A 76 -3.24 32.70 1.76
CA ARG A 76 -3.41 31.25 1.60
C ARG A 76 -4.47 30.72 2.57
N PRO A 77 -5.73 31.16 2.42
CA PRO A 77 -6.81 30.71 3.28
C PRO A 77 -7.15 29.23 3.00
N MET A 78 -7.74 28.57 4.00
CA MET A 78 -8.27 27.21 3.90
C MET A 78 -9.34 27.13 2.79
N ALA A 79 -9.61 25.91 2.32
CA ALA A 79 -10.73 25.64 1.42
C ALA A 79 -12.04 26.23 1.99
N GLY A 80 -12.86 26.85 1.12
CA GLY A 80 -14.11 27.52 1.52
C GLY A 80 -13.98 29.00 1.93
N MET A 81 -12.77 29.47 2.31
CA MET A 81 -12.55 30.84 2.81
C MET A 81 -11.98 31.81 1.76
N LYS A 82 -11.98 31.44 0.47
CA LYS A 82 -11.44 32.29 -0.62
C LYS A 82 -12.40 33.39 -1.06
N HIS A 83 -13.69 33.24 -0.80
CA HIS A 83 -14.71 34.17 -1.28
C HIS A 83 -14.90 35.31 -0.29
N SER A 84 -15.00 36.52 -0.81
CA SER A 84 -15.53 37.66 -0.06
C SER A 84 -17.00 37.40 0.19
N VAL A 85 -17.36 37.27 1.46
CA VAL A 85 -18.72 36.96 1.89
C VAL A 85 -19.14 37.90 3.01
N GLU A 86 -20.41 38.27 3.01
CA GLU A 86 -21.02 39.05 4.07
C GLU A 86 -22.42 38.54 4.37
N TRP A 87 -22.93 38.84 5.56
CA TRP A 87 -24.33 38.62 5.88
C TRP A 87 -25.12 39.91 5.66
N TRP A 88 -26.25 39.81 4.97
CA TRP A 88 -27.11 40.95 4.61
C TRP A 88 -27.82 41.66 5.77
N GLY A 89 -27.59 41.24 7.01
CA GLY A 89 -28.23 41.81 8.19
C GLY A 89 -29.65 41.29 8.46
N LYS A 90 -30.29 41.90 9.46
CA LYS A 90 -31.65 41.55 9.91
C LYS A 90 -32.71 42.16 8.97
N GLY A 91 -33.94 41.64 9.02
CA GLY A 91 -35.09 42.27 8.34
C GLY A 91 -35.27 41.94 6.86
N ARG A 92 -34.52 40.97 6.30
CA ARG A 92 -34.61 40.58 4.87
C ARG A 92 -35.31 39.23 4.60
N GLY A 93 -35.91 38.60 5.62
CA GLY A 93 -36.61 37.31 5.45
C GLY A 93 -35.71 36.12 5.05
N VAL A 94 -34.39 36.24 5.18
CA VAL A 94 -33.42 35.20 4.82
C VAL A 94 -32.59 34.73 6.01
N SER A 95 -32.03 33.52 5.89
CA SER A 95 -31.11 32.95 6.88
C SER A 95 -29.87 33.81 7.11
N ARG A 96 -29.34 33.79 8.34
CA ARG A 96 -28.16 34.58 8.76
C ARG A 96 -26.82 33.94 8.39
N ILE A 97 -26.73 33.38 7.19
CA ILE A 97 -25.51 32.75 6.67
C ILE A 97 -24.73 33.78 5.83
N LEU A 98 -23.41 33.64 5.81
CA LEU A 98 -22.53 34.41 4.95
C LEU A 98 -22.82 34.11 3.47
N ARG A 99 -23.03 35.16 2.67
CA ARG A 99 -23.36 35.08 1.24
C ARG A 99 -22.28 35.78 0.43
N ARG A 100 -22.04 35.31 -0.79
CA ARG A 100 -21.12 35.97 -1.72
C ARG A 100 -21.66 37.35 -2.08
N THR A 101 -20.82 38.36 -1.94
CA THR A 101 -21.12 39.74 -2.31
C THR A 101 -20.78 39.97 -3.78
N GLY A 102 -21.65 40.67 -4.52
CA GLY A 102 -21.49 40.93 -5.95
C GLY A 102 -21.89 39.75 -6.84
N SER A 103 -22.58 40.04 -7.94
CA SER A 103 -22.90 39.11 -9.02
C SER A 103 -21.73 38.96 -9.98
#